data_AF-A0A1X1UKY5-F1
#
_entry.id   AF-A0A1X1UKY5-F1
#
_cell.length_a   1.000
_cell.length_b   1.000
_cell.length_c   1.000
_cell.angle_alpha   90.00
_cell.angle_beta   90.00
_cell.angle_gamma   90.00
#
_symmetry.space_group_name_H-M   'P 1'
#
loop_
_entity.id
_entity.type
_entity.pdbx_description
1 polymer ?
#
loop_
_entity_poly.entity_id
_entity_poly.type
_entity_poly.pdbx_seq_one_letter_code
_entity_poly.pdbx_strand_id
1 'polypeptide(L)'
;MDHDGTYTVGTDLVPGVYTTAGPVKNGTCYWKRLGNAGSNDIIDNSMSKKPQVVQIAPTDRAFKTDGCQPWQKNDAATPEPTKAPGGAGLLDIIGSLINPSAGQPPKP
;
A
#
# COMPACT_ATOMS: atom_id res chain seq x y z
N MET A 1 -12.00 9.66 2.45
CA MET A 1 -12.99 8.67 1.97
C MET A 1 -13.57 8.01 3.21
N ASP A 2 -14.85 8.23 3.49
CA ASP A 2 -15.48 7.96 4.79
C ASP A 2 -16.37 6.70 4.82
N HIS A 3 -16.61 6.06 3.67
CA HIS A 3 -17.40 4.84 3.57
C HIS A 3 -16.87 3.88 2.50
N ASP A 4 -17.41 2.67 2.47
CA ASP A 4 -17.11 1.68 1.45
C ASP A 4 -17.61 2.13 0.07
N GLY A 5 -16.86 1.82 -0.97
CA GLY A 5 -17.19 2.32 -2.30
C GLY A 5 -16.09 2.13 -3.32
N THR A 6 -16.38 2.61 -4.53
CA THR A 6 -15.39 2.78 -5.60
C THR A 6 -15.31 4.26 -5.90
N TYR A 7 -14.11 4.81 -5.82
CA TYR A 7 -13.83 6.23 -5.96
C TYR A 7 -12.96 6.45 -7.19
N THR A 8 -13.41 7.30 -8.11
CA THR A 8 -12.66 7.67 -9.31
C THR A 8 -11.54 8.66 -8.97
N VAL A 9 -10.32 8.32 -9.35
CA VAL A 9 -9.13 9.14 -9.09
C VAL A 9 -9.18 10.40 -9.96
N GLY A 10 -8.96 11.56 -9.34
CA GLY A 10 -9.08 12.88 -9.96
C GLY A 10 -10.50 13.45 -9.98
N THR A 11 -11.51 12.67 -9.58
CA THR A 11 -12.90 13.15 -9.45
C THR A 11 -13.38 13.05 -8.01
N ASP A 12 -13.44 11.83 -7.45
CA ASP A 12 -13.92 11.59 -6.09
C ASP A 12 -12.80 11.68 -5.05
N LEU A 13 -11.56 11.44 -5.47
CA LEU A 13 -10.38 11.51 -4.61
C LEU A 13 -9.18 12.07 -5.38
N VAL A 14 -8.30 12.81 -4.72
CA VAL A 14 -7.06 13.31 -5.33
C VAL A 14 -5.90 12.33 -5.13
N PRO A 15 -4.97 12.18 -6.10
CA PRO A 15 -3.77 11.35 -5.92
C PRO A 15 -2.98 11.72 -4.66
N GLY A 16 -2.36 10.74 -4.03
CA GLY A 16 -1.61 10.93 -2.79
C GLY A 16 -1.49 9.67 -1.95
N VAL A 17 -0.86 9.80 -0.79
CA VAL A 17 -0.80 8.73 0.21
C VAL A 17 -2.03 8.82 1.10
N TYR A 18 -2.63 7.68 1.40
CA TYR A 18 -3.78 7.55 2.28
C TYR A 18 -3.52 6.52 3.37
N THR A 19 -4.08 6.77 4.55
CA THR A 19 -4.00 5.88 5.71
C THR A 19 -5.39 5.56 6.25
N THR A 20 -5.60 4.31 6.64
CA THR A 20 -6.78 3.85 7.38
C THR A 20 -6.37 3.23 8.72
N ALA A 21 -7.22 3.36 9.73
CA ALA A 21 -7.05 2.70 11.02
C ALA A 21 -7.29 1.17 10.96
N GLY A 22 -7.66 0.63 9.80
CA GLY A 22 -7.86 -0.80 9.58
C GLY A 22 -9.34 -1.17 9.47
N PRO A 23 -9.74 -2.41 9.83
CA PRO A 23 -11.12 -2.88 9.63
C PRO A 23 -12.13 -2.15 10.52
N VAL A 24 -13.38 -2.10 10.04
CA VAL A 24 -14.52 -1.79 10.90
C VAL A 24 -14.78 -2.94 11.88
N LYS A 25 -14.80 -2.64 13.19
CA LYS A 25 -15.00 -3.63 14.27
C LYS A 25 -14.03 -4.81 14.13
N ASN A 26 -14.54 -6.04 14.23
CA ASN A 26 -13.77 -7.28 14.09
C ASN A 26 -13.74 -7.80 12.63
N GLY A 27 -14.03 -6.95 11.66
CA GLY A 27 -14.07 -7.30 10.24
C GLY A 27 -12.69 -7.41 9.60
N THR A 28 -12.66 -7.23 8.29
CA THR A 28 -11.44 -7.19 7.47
C THR A 28 -11.52 -5.99 6.55
N CYS A 29 -10.44 -5.21 6.48
CA CYS A 29 -10.31 -4.11 5.53
C CYS A 29 -9.73 -4.66 4.24
N TYR A 30 -10.43 -4.45 3.14
CA TYR A 30 -9.96 -4.77 1.81
C TYR A 30 -9.94 -3.53 0.93
N TRP A 31 -8.88 -3.38 0.16
CA TRP A 31 -8.80 -2.35 -0.86
C TRP A 31 -8.13 -2.84 -2.13
N LYS A 32 -8.42 -2.18 -3.25
CA LYS A 32 -7.69 -2.34 -4.52
C LYS A 32 -7.59 -1.03 -5.30
N ARG A 33 -6.47 -0.86 -5.98
CA ARG A 33 -6.20 0.18 -6.99
C ARG A 33 -6.43 -0.40 -8.38
N LEU A 34 -7.06 0.37 -9.25
CA LEU A 34 -7.44 -0.05 -10.61
C LEU A 34 -6.82 0.86 -11.68
N GLY A 35 -6.27 0.27 -12.73
CA GLY A 35 -5.66 0.98 -13.87
C GLY A 35 -6.64 1.37 -14.98
N ASN A 36 -7.86 0.82 -14.93
CA ASN A 36 -8.98 1.25 -15.77
C ASN A 36 -10.28 1.29 -14.95
N ALA A 37 -11.34 1.86 -15.52
CA ALA A 37 -12.66 1.95 -14.87
C ALA A 37 -13.36 0.58 -14.71
N GLY A 38 -12.79 -0.49 -15.27
CA GLY A 38 -13.28 -1.85 -15.16
C GLY A 38 -12.69 -2.61 -13.97
N SER A 39 -13.27 -3.77 -13.65
CA SER A 39 -12.85 -4.59 -12.49
C SER A 39 -11.56 -5.39 -12.70
N ASN A 40 -11.02 -5.43 -13.92
CA ASN A 40 -10.09 -6.47 -14.37
C ASN A 40 -8.63 -6.02 -14.40
N ASP A 41 -8.36 -4.73 -14.24
CA ASP A 41 -6.99 -4.17 -14.23
C ASP A 41 -6.61 -3.73 -12.83
N ILE A 42 -6.27 -4.72 -12.00
CA ILE A 42 -5.84 -4.50 -10.61
C ILE A 42 -4.35 -4.14 -10.63
N ILE A 43 -4.03 -2.93 -10.19
CA ILE A 43 -2.66 -2.46 -9.99
C ILE A 43 -2.09 -3.04 -8.71
N ASP A 44 -2.85 -2.94 -7.62
CA ASP A 44 -2.45 -3.44 -6.30
C ASP A 44 -3.70 -3.69 -5.45
N ASN A 45 -3.57 -4.59 -4.47
CA ASN A 45 -4.60 -4.86 -3.48
C ASN A 45 -4.02 -5.36 -2.17
N SER A 46 -4.82 -5.22 -1.11
CA SER A 46 -4.49 -5.80 0.18
C SER A 46 -5.74 -6.07 1.00
N MET A 47 -5.64 -7.10 1.85
CA MET A 47 -6.67 -7.52 2.78
C MET A 47 -6.03 -7.67 4.16
N SER A 48 -6.50 -6.94 5.17
CA SER A 48 -5.85 -6.87 6.49
C SER A 48 -6.82 -6.69 7.64
N LYS A 49 -6.42 -7.15 8.82
CA LYS A 49 -7.05 -6.83 10.12
C LYS A 49 -6.30 -5.74 10.90
N LYS A 50 -5.32 -5.09 10.27
CA LYS A 50 -4.44 -4.06 10.85
C LYS A 50 -4.60 -2.74 10.07
N PRO A 51 -4.16 -1.60 10.64
CA PRO A 51 -4.02 -0.35 9.89
C PRO A 51 -3.25 -0.52 8.58
N GLN A 52 -3.56 0.31 7.58
CA GLN A 52 -2.95 0.23 6.25
C GLN A 52 -2.61 1.62 5.70
N VAL A 53 -1.56 1.66 4.88
CA VAL A 53 -1.12 2.82 4.11
C VAL A 53 -1.13 2.45 2.63
N VAL A 54 -1.58 3.35 1.77
CA VAL A 54 -1.60 3.15 0.32
C VAL A 54 -1.19 4.41 -0.41
N GLN A 55 -0.33 4.29 -1.41
CA GLN A 55 -0.09 5.34 -2.40
C GLN A 55 -1.07 5.16 -3.56
N ILE A 56 -1.87 6.18 -3.83
CA ILE A 56 -2.72 6.25 -5.02
C ILE A 56 -2.02 7.16 -6.03
N ALA A 57 -1.69 6.64 -7.21
CA ALA A 57 -0.96 7.38 -8.22
C ALA A 57 -1.91 8.18 -9.14
N PRO A 58 -1.45 9.27 -9.77
CA PRO A 58 -2.25 10.00 -10.77
C PRO A 58 -2.68 9.16 -11.97
N THR A 59 -1.96 8.07 -12.24
CA THR A 59 -2.27 7.13 -13.32
C THR A 59 -3.31 6.09 -12.95
N ASP A 60 -3.66 5.98 -11.66
CA ASP A 60 -4.75 5.11 -11.24
C ASP A 60 -6.07 5.69 -11.75
N ARG A 61 -7.06 4.83 -12.01
CA ARG A 61 -8.39 5.23 -12.48
C ARG A 61 -9.42 5.13 -11.39
N ALA A 62 -9.31 4.13 -10.53
CA ALA A 62 -10.22 3.96 -9.41
C ALA A 62 -9.55 3.33 -8.20
N PHE A 63 -10.07 3.65 -7.02
CA PHE A 63 -9.76 3.02 -5.75
C PHE A 63 -11.04 2.42 -5.18
N LYS A 64 -11.04 1.11 -4.91
CA LYS A 64 -12.16 0.44 -4.23
C LYS A 64 -11.72 0.08 -2.82
N THR A 65 -12.60 0.35 -1.85
CA THR A 65 -12.43 -0.01 -0.43
C THR A 65 -13.71 -0.66 0.09
N ASP A 66 -13.54 -1.65 0.97
CA ASP A 66 -14.62 -2.42 1.58
C ASP A 66 -14.22 -2.85 3.00
N GLY A 67 -15.11 -2.62 3.97
CA GLY A 67 -14.89 -2.99 5.38
C GLY A 67 -13.79 -2.19 6.08
N CYS A 68 -13.35 -1.06 5.53
CA CYS A 68 -12.28 -0.24 6.09
C CYS A 68 -12.83 0.94 6.89
N GLN A 69 -12.16 1.29 7.98
CA GLN A 69 -12.33 2.60 8.60
C GLN A 69 -11.95 3.72 7.61
N PRO A 70 -12.46 4.95 7.81
CA PRO A 70 -12.21 6.06 6.90
C PRO A 70 -10.74 6.23 6.51
N TRP A 71 -10.50 6.41 5.21
CA TRP A 71 -9.19 6.75 4.68
C TRP A 71 -8.98 8.26 4.73
N GLN A 72 -7.85 8.65 5.30
CA GLN A 72 -7.40 10.03 5.40
C GLN A 72 -6.17 10.22 4.51
N LYS A 73 -6.13 11.31 3.74
CA LYS A 73 -4.93 11.69 2.98
C LYS A 73 -3.83 12.06 3.98
N ASN A 74 -2.66 11.47 3.82
CA ASN A 74 -1.54 11.61 4.73
C ASN A 74 -0.27 11.93 3.95
N ASP A 75 -0.04 13.22 3.72
CA ASP A 75 1.09 13.70 2.92
C ASP A 75 2.46 13.54 3.60
N ALA A 76 2.48 13.13 4.88
CA ALA A 76 3.69 12.88 5.66
C ALA A 76 4.02 11.38 5.81
N ALA A 77 3.12 10.47 5.44
CA ALA A 77 3.38 9.04 5.50
C ALA A 77 4.10 8.57 4.24
N THR A 78 5.29 7.99 4.39
CA THR A 78 5.87 7.12 3.37
C THR A 78 5.13 5.78 3.42
N PRO A 79 4.66 5.21 2.29
CA PRO A 79 4.17 3.84 2.29
C PRO A 79 5.26 2.91 2.87
N GLU A 80 4.91 2.09 3.86
CA GLU A 80 5.80 1.06 4.39
C GLU A 80 6.42 0.24 3.23
N PRO A 81 7.76 0.05 3.17
CA PRO A 81 8.41 -0.65 2.05
C PRO A 81 8.10 -2.16 1.94
N THR A 82 7.25 -2.72 2.78
CA THR A 82 7.20 -4.18 3.01
C THR A 82 6.31 -4.98 2.06
N LYS A 83 5.83 -4.39 0.95
CA LYS A 83 5.21 -5.16 -0.13
C LYS A 83 5.42 -4.52 -1.50
N ALA A 84 6.67 -4.39 -1.93
CA ALA A 84 6.99 -4.10 -3.32
C ALA A 84 6.50 -5.24 -4.23
N PRO A 85 5.66 -4.99 -5.26
CA PRO A 85 5.51 -5.92 -6.38
C PRO A 85 6.80 -5.87 -7.21
N GLY A 86 7.38 -7.03 -7.47
CA GLY A 86 8.59 -7.27 -8.27
C GLY A 86 9.21 -6.09 -9.00
N GLY A 87 10.34 -5.61 -8.50
CA GLY A 87 11.20 -4.66 -9.18
C GLY A 87 12.57 -4.69 -8.53
N ALA A 88 13.52 -5.37 -9.17
CA ALA A 88 14.93 -5.32 -8.80
C ALA A 88 15.41 -3.87 -8.85
N GLY A 89 16.14 -3.45 -7.80
CA GLY A 89 16.95 -2.23 -7.85
C GLY A 89 16.80 -1.35 -6.61
N LEU A 90 17.55 -1.67 -5.55
CA LEU A 90 18.29 -0.69 -4.74
C LEU A 90 19.26 -1.39 -3.75
N LEU A 91 19.99 -2.43 -4.18
CA LEU A 91 20.97 -3.11 -3.31
C LEU A 91 22.44 -2.95 -3.75
N ASP A 92 22.75 -2.17 -4.79
CA ASP A 92 24.11 -2.21 -5.38
C ASP A 92 25.00 -0.97 -5.15
N ILE A 93 24.57 0.06 -4.41
CA ILE A 93 25.40 1.29 -4.24
C ILE A 93 26.02 1.49 -2.85
N ILE A 94 25.77 0.62 -1.88
CA ILE A 94 26.38 0.73 -0.52
C ILE A 94 27.13 -0.54 -0.06
N GLY A 95 27.42 -1.47 -0.99
CA GLY A 95 28.12 -2.72 -0.69
C GLY A 95 29.66 -2.68 -0.84
N SER A 96 30.27 -1.59 -1.31
CA SER A 96 31.70 -1.59 -1.67
C SER A 96 32.67 -1.12 -0.59
N LEU A 97 32.24 -0.69 0.60
CA LEU A 97 33.19 -0.25 1.63
C LEU A 97 32.64 -0.62 3.01
N ILE A 98 33.36 -1.51 3.71
CA ILE A 98 33.28 -1.88 5.15
C ILE A 98 32.37 -3.07 5.52
N ASN A 99 32.89 -4.30 5.51
CA ASN A 99 33.46 -4.91 6.72
C ASN A 99 33.70 -6.43 6.58
N PRO A 100 34.85 -6.94 7.06
CA PRO A 100 35.12 -8.37 7.21
C PRO A 100 34.48 -8.93 8.49
N SER A 101 34.10 -10.21 8.43
CA SER A 101 34.08 -11.18 9.54
C SER A 101 33.29 -10.88 10.82
N ALA A 102 32.17 -11.58 11.03
CA ALA A 102 31.87 -12.25 12.31
C ALA A 102 30.68 -13.21 12.13
N GLY A 103 30.92 -14.51 12.36
CA GLY A 103 29.91 -15.56 12.25
C GLY A 103 28.94 -15.61 13.42
N GLN A 104 27.82 -16.29 13.18
CA GLN A 104 26.92 -16.75 14.23
C GLN A 104 26.43 -18.18 13.91
N PRO A 105 26.40 -19.09 14.90
CA PRO A 105 26.28 -20.55 14.70
C PRO A 105 24.83 -21.03 14.42
N PRO A 106 24.64 -22.28 13.94
CA PRO A 106 23.32 -22.80 13.60
C PRO A 106 22.45 -23.07 14.83
N LYS A 107 21.15 -22.76 14.70
CA LYS A 107 20.09 -22.92 15.72
C LYS A 107 19.47 -24.34 15.62
N PRO A 108 18.92 -24.93 16.72
CA PRO A 108 18.63 -26.37 16.85
C PRO A 108 17.73 -26.99 15.80
#